data_AF-A0A7Y5VXT9-F1
#
_entry.id   AF-A0A7Y5VXT9-F1
#
_cell.length_a   1.000
_cell.length_b   1.000
_cell.length_c   1.000
_cell.angle_alpha   90.00
_cell.angle_beta   90.00
_cell.angle_gamma   90.00
#
_symmetry.space_group_name_H-M   'P 1'
#
loop_
_entity.id
_entity.type
_entity.pdbx_description
1 polymer ?
#
loop_
_entity_poly.entity_id
_entity_poly.type
_entity_poly.pdbx_seq_one_letter_code
_entity_poly.pdbx_strand_id
1 'polypeptide(L)'
;MKAKDERHQNARPMTPQESKLQGLMSASIECAKRLQLCANLSQLFAAIFALSSVMVDAGVVRVVLTWIGIVGILGRYAFGLAVSWPRGRGERCRRRLLVSYGLRDESSEETLKDAIAEFHKPDVGLQFERSEWFTTRQQPGPAAFLEAMWENAFFTHRMYSHAGWWFTWVSAAFVALLLLLLPLVASWVDGNAWHIVVQVLAVLIGVVITLDLVGQAIRFHRAAVAMSRIEAESRRLKVNVQTTVKVLELFGDYNAVVEAAPLTPSMIWRLYRDSIRRAWDERHQ
;
A
#
# COMPACT_ATOMS: atom_id res chain seq x y z
N MET A 1 6.71 29.56 9.11
CA MET A 1 6.73 29.39 7.64
C MET A 1 8.13 29.51 7.01
N LYS A 2 9.06 30.35 7.49
CA LYS A 2 10.42 30.47 6.91
C LYS A 2 11.29 29.20 6.94
N ALA A 3 11.24 28.41 8.02
CA ALA A 3 12.03 27.17 8.14
C ALA A 3 11.65 26.06 7.11
N LYS A 4 10.50 26.20 6.44
CA LYS A 4 9.96 25.23 5.47
C LYS A 4 10.68 25.31 4.11
N ASP A 5 11.07 26.50 3.68
CA ASP A 5 11.81 26.70 2.41
C ASP A 5 13.29 26.33 2.55
N GLU A 6 13.89 26.56 3.73
CA GLU A 6 15.33 26.33 3.95
C GLU A 6 15.73 24.83 4.00
N ARG A 7 14.79 23.90 4.24
CA ARG A 7 15.09 22.46 4.16
C ARG A 7 15.19 21.94 2.75
N HIS A 8 14.23 22.29 1.90
CA HIS A 8 14.25 21.91 0.50
C HIS A 8 15.39 22.60 -0.26
N GLN A 9 15.80 23.81 0.15
CA GLN A 9 16.95 24.51 -0.44
C GLN A 9 18.31 23.86 -0.13
N ASN A 10 18.44 23.16 1.00
CA ASN A 10 19.70 22.52 1.42
C ASN A 10 19.73 21.00 1.20
N ALA A 11 18.65 20.42 0.67
CA ALA A 11 18.63 19.00 0.31
C ALA A 11 19.52 18.76 -0.91
N ARG A 12 20.20 17.61 -0.95
CA ARG A 12 20.96 17.23 -2.15
C ARG A 12 19.98 17.09 -3.34
N PRO A 13 20.23 17.78 -4.46
CA PRO A 13 19.41 17.59 -5.65
C PRO A 13 19.62 16.19 -6.22
N MET A 14 18.53 15.54 -6.64
CA MET A 14 18.60 14.29 -7.39
C MET A 14 19.30 14.53 -8.73
N THR A 15 20.02 13.52 -9.21
CA THR A 15 20.48 13.52 -10.60
C THR A 15 19.27 13.41 -11.54
N PRO A 16 19.39 13.85 -12.81
CA PRO A 16 18.31 13.69 -13.78
C PRO A 16 17.83 12.25 -13.94
N GLN A 17 18.74 11.27 -13.80
CA GLN A 17 18.40 9.84 -13.86
C GLN A 17 17.66 9.36 -12.61
N GLU A 18 18.10 9.79 -11.42
CA GLU A 18 17.39 9.51 -10.15
C GLU A 18 15.97 10.07 -10.19
N SER A 19 15.80 11.30 -10.65
CA SER A 19 14.48 11.94 -10.76
C SER A 19 13.57 11.24 -11.78
N LYS A 20 14.12 10.87 -12.95
CA LYS A 20 13.38 10.08 -13.95
C LYS A 20 12.95 8.73 -13.40
N LEU A 21 13.83 8.02 -12.69
CA LEU A 21 13.52 6.73 -12.08
C LEU A 21 12.48 6.88 -10.95
N GLN A 22 12.54 7.94 -10.15
CA GLN A 22 11.55 8.26 -9.13
C GLN A 22 10.16 8.50 -9.73
N GLY A 23 10.09 9.19 -10.87
CA GLY A 23 8.87 9.37 -11.64
C GLY A 23 8.29 8.04 -12.14
N LEU A 24 9.12 7.18 -12.71
CA LEU A 24 8.70 5.84 -13.19
C LEU A 24 8.27 4.91 -12.04
N MET A 25 8.98 4.94 -10.92
CA MET A 25 8.58 4.28 -9.68
C MET A 25 7.18 4.74 -9.27
N SER A 26 6.95 6.05 -9.18
CA SER A 26 5.67 6.62 -8.77
C SER A 26 4.54 6.25 -9.73
N ALA A 27 4.79 6.28 -11.04
CA ALA A 27 3.83 5.87 -12.07
C ALA A 27 3.44 4.39 -11.95
N SER A 28 4.42 3.50 -11.74
CA SER A 28 4.16 2.06 -11.59
C SER A 28 3.38 1.74 -10.30
N ILE A 29 3.73 2.37 -9.18
CA ILE A 29 2.98 2.24 -7.92
C ILE A 29 1.57 2.81 -8.05
N GLU A 30 1.37 3.93 -8.73
CA GLU A 30 0.03 4.49 -8.95
C GLU A 30 -0.82 3.58 -9.85
N CYS A 31 -0.23 2.98 -10.88
CA CYS A 31 -0.90 1.95 -11.68
C CYS A 31 -1.33 0.76 -10.81
N ALA A 32 -0.43 0.25 -9.96
CA ALA A 32 -0.74 -0.83 -9.02
C ALA A 32 -1.88 -0.44 -8.06
N LYS A 33 -1.90 0.79 -7.56
CA LYS A 33 -2.97 1.31 -6.70
C LYS A 33 -4.32 1.43 -7.43
N ARG A 34 -4.32 1.84 -8.70
CA ARG A 34 -5.55 1.88 -9.52
C ARG A 34 -6.12 0.47 -9.73
N LEU A 35 -5.26 -0.50 -10.07
CA LEU A 35 -5.68 -1.89 -10.19
C LEU A 35 -6.18 -2.46 -8.85
N GLN A 36 -5.53 -2.12 -7.73
CA GLN A 36 -5.99 -2.50 -6.39
C GLN A 36 -7.35 -1.85 -6.07
N LEU A 37 -7.58 -0.61 -6.49
CA LEU A 37 -8.88 0.04 -6.36
C LEU A 37 -9.95 -0.71 -7.17
N CYS A 38 -9.68 -1.06 -8.43
CA CYS A 38 -10.59 -1.89 -9.24
C CYS A 38 -10.88 -3.24 -8.57
N ALA A 39 -9.85 -3.87 -8.00
CA ALA A 39 -9.98 -5.11 -7.24
C ALA A 39 -10.95 -4.93 -6.05
N ASN A 40 -10.73 -3.90 -5.24
CA ASN A 40 -11.57 -3.57 -4.07
C ASN A 40 -13.00 -3.18 -4.49
N LEU A 41 -13.18 -2.46 -5.60
CA LEU A 41 -14.50 -2.14 -6.15
C LEU A 41 -15.23 -3.40 -6.61
N SER A 42 -14.54 -4.33 -7.29
CA SER A 42 -15.10 -5.63 -7.69
C SER A 42 -15.59 -6.43 -6.47
N GLN A 43 -14.83 -6.41 -5.38
CA GLN A 43 -15.21 -7.03 -4.10
C GLN A 43 -16.40 -6.32 -3.44
N LEU A 44 -16.45 -4.99 -3.48
CA LEU A 44 -17.59 -4.23 -2.96
C LEU A 44 -18.86 -4.51 -3.76
N PHE A 45 -18.78 -4.55 -5.09
CA PHE A 45 -19.90 -4.96 -5.94
C PHE A 45 -20.33 -6.39 -5.60
N ALA A 46 -19.39 -7.32 -5.45
CA ALA A 46 -19.70 -8.68 -5.05
C ALA A 46 -20.49 -8.75 -3.73
N ALA A 47 -20.05 -7.98 -2.72
CA ALA A 47 -20.76 -7.83 -1.46
C ALA A 47 -22.17 -7.31 -1.65
N ILE A 48 -22.34 -6.17 -2.33
CA ILE A 48 -23.66 -5.53 -2.51
C ILE A 48 -24.64 -6.47 -3.21
N PHE A 49 -24.20 -7.16 -4.27
CA PHE A 49 -25.06 -8.07 -5.03
C PHE A 49 -25.37 -9.35 -4.25
N ALA A 50 -24.40 -9.92 -3.53
CA ALA A 50 -24.64 -11.06 -2.66
C ALA A 50 -25.61 -10.72 -1.51
N LEU A 51 -25.46 -9.56 -0.87
CA LEU A 51 -26.37 -9.14 0.20
C LEU A 51 -27.75 -8.79 -0.33
N SER A 52 -27.84 -8.14 -1.50
CA SER A 52 -29.11 -7.85 -2.15
C SER A 52 -29.86 -9.12 -2.56
N SER A 53 -29.15 -10.20 -2.94
CA SER A 53 -29.79 -11.45 -3.35
C SER A 53 -30.59 -12.09 -2.21
N VAL A 54 -30.17 -11.89 -0.97
CA VAL A 54 -30.88 -12.37 0.23
C VAL A 54 -32.24 -11.68 0.40
N MET A 55 -32.36 -10.41 -0.01
CA MET A 55 -33.57 -9.60 0.22
C MET A 55 -34.61 -9.70 -0.91
N VAL A 56 -34.35 -10.47 -1.97
CA VAL A 56 -35.21 -10.55 -3.15
C VAL A 56 -35.88 -11.92 -3.25
N ASP A 57 -37.20 -11.94 -3.39
CA ASP A 57 -38.01 -13.17 -3.40
C ASP A 57 -38.14 -13.81 -4.77
N ALA A 58 -38.01 -13.00 -5.82
CA ALA A 58 -38.02 -13.46 -7.19
C ALA A 58 -36.82 -14.38 -7.43
N GLY A 59 -37.07 -15.70 -7.52
CA GLY A 59 -36.03 -16.73 -7.60
C GLY A 59 -35.02 -16.50 -8.73
N VAL A 60 -35.47 -16.07 -9.90
CA VAL A 60 -34.58 -15.75 -11.03
C VAL A 60 -33.67 -14.56 -10.71
N VAL A 61 -34.21 -13.48 -10.17
CA VAL A 61 -33.44 -12.27 -9.82
C VAL A 61 -32.41 -12.61 -8.75
N ARG A 62 -32.79 -13.36 -7.72
CA ARG A 62 -31.89 -13.84 -6.66
C ARG A 62 -30.70 -14.62 -7.22
N VAL A 63 -30.94 -15.55 -8.16
CA VAL A 63 -29.89 -16.33 -8.82
C VAL A 63 -28.94 -15.42 -9.61
N VAL A 64 -29.47 -14.49 -10.40
CA VAL A 64 -28.67 -13.54 -11.19
C VAL A 64 -27.78 -12.69 -10.29
N LEU A 65 -28.31 -12.12 -9.21
CA LEU A 65 -27.55 -11.31 -8.25
C LEU A 65 -26.41 -12.12 -7.61
N THR A 66 -26.65 -13.39 -7.29
CA THR A 66 -25.63 -14.27 -6.70
C THR A 66 -24.51 -14.57 -7.68
N TRP A 67 -24.83 -14.84 -8.95
CA TRP A 67 -23.82 -15.02 -10.00
C TRP A 67 -22.98 -13.77 -10.23
N ILE A 68 -23.59 -12.57 -10.21
CA ILE A 68 -22.84 -11.31 -10.24
C ILE A 68 -21.88 -11.22 -9.05
N GLY A 69 -22.32 -11.65 -7.86
CA GLY A 69 -21.47 -11.78 -6.67
C GLY A 69 -20.24 -12.65 -6.90
N ILE A 70 -20.43 -13.86 -7.44
CA ILE A 70 -19.35 -14.80 -7.76
C ILE A 70 -18.38 -14.20 -8.78
N VAL A 71 -18.89 -13.62 -9.87
CA VAL A 71 -18.07 -12.96 -10.90
C VAL A 71 -17.26 -11.80 -10.29
N GLY A 72 -17.84 -11.04 -9.37
CA GLY A 72 -17.13 -9.97 -8.66
C GLY A 72 -15.97 -10.47 -7.79
N ILE A 73 -16.10 -11.63 -7.12
CA ILE A 73 -14.99 -12.26 -6.39
C ILE A 73 -13.89 -12.74 -7.36
N LEU A 74 -14.28 -13.36 -8.47
CA LEU A 74 -13.32 -13.79 -9.50
C LEU A 74 -12.57 -12.58 -10.09
N GLY A 75 -13.28 -11.48 -10.33
CA GLY A 75 -12.70 -10.21 -10.75
C GLY A 75 -11.68 -9.68 -9.72
N ARG A 76 -12.00 -9.72 -8.42
CA ARG A 76 -11.08 -9.33 -7.34
C ARG A 76 -9.79 -10.15 -7.35
N TYR A 77 -9.86 -11.46 -7.64
CA TYR A 77 -8.69 -12.32 -7.76
C TYR A 77 -7.87 -12.00 -9.01
N ALA A 78 -8.52 -11.85 -10.16
CA ALA A 78 -7.88 -11.50 -11.43
C ALA A 78 -7.13 -10.15 -11.35
N PHE A 79 -7.77 -9.12 -10.79
CA PHE A 79 -7.11 -7.83 -10.55
C PHE A 79 -5.97 -7.96 -9.53
N GLY A 80 -6.10 -8.81 -8.51
CA GLY A 80 -5.03 -9.09 -7.55
C GLY A 80 -3.76 -9.64 -8.20
N LEU A 81 -3.91 -10.56 -9.16
CA LEU A 81 -2.79 -11.05 -9.97
C LEU A 81 -2.17 -9.92 -10.80
N ALA A 82 -3.00 -9.10 -11.44
CA ALA A 82 -2.55 -7.97 -12.26
C ALA A 82 -1.80 -6.89 -11.45
N VAL A 83 -2.11 -6.71 -10.15
CA VAL A 83 -1.42 -5.76 -9.26
C VAL A 83 0.05 -6.15 -9.01
N SER A 84 0.37 -7.45 -9.00
CA SER A 84 1.69 -7.95 -8.62
C SER A 84 2.82 -7.40 -9.50
N TRP A 85 2.56 -7.28 -10.81
CA TRP A 85 3.56 -6.87 -11.79
C TRP A 85 3.96 -5.39 -11.71
N PRO A 86 3.03 -4.41 -11.78
CA PRO A 86 3.40 -2.99 -11.64
C PRO A 86 3.94 -2.70 -10.24
N ARG A 87 3.43 -3.38 -9.20
CA ARG A 87 3.97 -3.27 -7.85
C ARG A 87 5.43 -3.73 -7.78
N GLY A 88 5.72 -4.92 -8.28
CA GLY A 88 7.08 -5.49 -8.24
C GLY A 88 8.10 -4.62 -8.97
N ARG A 89 7.71 -4.01 -10.10
CA ARG A 89 8.54 -3.01 -10.80
C ARG A 89 8.80 -1.77 -9.96
N GLY A 90 7.75 -1.18 -9.39
CA GLY A 90 7.88 0.00 -8.54
C GLY A 90 8.78 -0.24 -7.33
N GLU A 91 8.64 -1.38 -6.67
CA GLU A 91 9.49 -1.74 -5.53
C GLU A 91 10.97 -1.95 -5.91
N ARG A 92 11.25 -2.53 -7.09
CA ARG A 92 12.62 -2.63 -7.61
C ARG A 92 13.22 -1.26 -7.88
N CYS A 93 12.47 -0.36 -8.52
CA CYS A 93 12.92 1.02 -8.74
C CYS A 93 13.16 1.76 -7.43
N ARG A 94 12.29 1.60 -6.44
CA ARG A 94 12.45 2.19 -5.11
C ARG A 94 13.74 1.74 -4.44
N ARG A 95 14.06 0.45 -4.49
CA ARG A 95 15.31 -0.09 -3.94
C ARG A 95 16.53 0.48 -4.63
N ARG A 96 16.55 0.46 -5.97
CA ARG A 96 17.67 1.01 -6.76
C ARG A 96 17.85 2.50 -6.48
N LEU A 97 16.76 3.26 -6.43
CA LEU A 97 16.76 4.69 -6.12
C LEU A 97 17.29 4.99 -4.72
N LEU A 98 16.87 4.23 -3.70
CA LEU A 98 17.37 4.41 -2.33
C LEU A 98 18.88 4.15 -2.25
N VAL A 99 19.37 3.10 -2.90
CA VAL A 99 20.79 2.75 -2.93
C VAL A 99 21.59 3.79 -3.69
N SER A 100 21.17 4.20 -4.89
CA SER A 100 21.87 5.20 -5.69
C SER A 100 21.91 6.57 -4.99
N TYR A 101 20.78 6.98 -4.40
CA TYR A 101 20.67 8.24 -3.71
C TYR A 101 21.51 8.26 -2.42
N GLY A 102 21.48 7.17 -1.64
CA GLY A 102 22.15 7.11 -0.34
C GLY A 102 23.65 6.82 -0.41
N LEU A 103 24.07 5.82 -1.18
CA LEU A 103 25.47 5.35 -1.22
C LEU A 103 26.29 5.97 -2.35
N ARG A 104 25.66 6.29 -3.49
CA ARG A 104 26.27 6.89 -4.69
C ARG A 104 27.59 6.22 -5.11
N ASP A 105 27.48 4.99 -5.59
CA ASP A 105 28.57 4.27 -6.25
C ASP A 105 28.71 4.71 -7.73
N GLU A 106 29.91 4.66 -8.31
CA GLU A 106 30.16 4.99 -9.72
C GLU A 106 29.38 4.06 -10.67
N SER A 107 29.14 2.81 -10.26
CA SER A 107 28.29 1.84 -10.96
C SER A 107 26.79 2.19 -10.96
N SER A 108 26.38 3.20 -10.17
CA SER A 108 24.97 3.53 -9.99
C SER A 108 24.34 4.15 -11.24
N GLU A 109 25.07 4.91 -12.06
CA GLU A 109 24.49 5.52 -13.27
C GLU A 109 24.12 4.48 -14.33
N GLU A 110 24.97 3.47 -14.54
CA GLU A 110 24.68 2.38 -15.47
C GLU A 110 23.48 1.55 -14.97
N THR A 111 23.47 1.22 -13.68
CA THR A 111 22.35 0.51 -13.05
C THR A 111 21.03 1.29 -13.15
N LEU A 112 21.08 2.62 -13.03
CA LEU A 112 19.92 3.50 -13.18
C LEU A 112 19.43 3.54 -14.63
N LYS A 113 20.35 3.62 -15.61
CA LYS A 113 20.01 3.56 -17.04
C LYS A 113 19.34 2.24 -17.40
N ASP A 114 19.89 1.11 -16.94
CA ASP A 114 19.31 -0.21 -17.15
C ASP A 114 17.91 -0.31 -16.52
N ALA A 115 17.75 0.23 -15.31
CA ALA A 115 16.46 0.27 -14.63
C ALA A 115 15.41 1.09 -15.40
N ILE A 116 15.82 2.20 -16.02
CA ILE A 116 14.94 3.02 -16.86
C ILE A 116 14.60 2.28 -18.17
N ALA A 117 15.57 1.55 -18.76
CA ALA A 117 15.38 0.79 -19.99
C ALA A 117 14.38 -0.37 -19.83
N GLU A 118 14.17 -0.90 -18.62
CA GLU A 118 13.12 -1.90 -18.35
C GLU A 118 11.68 -1.38 -18.63
N PHE A 119 11.49 -0.05 -18.72
CA PHE A 119 10.18 0.56 -18.97
C PHE A 119 9.94 0.78 -20.47
N HIS A 120 8.82 0.25 -20.98
CA HIS A 120 8.40 0.44 -22.37
C HIS A 120 8.11 1.91 -22.73
N LYS A 121 7.76 2.75 -21.74
CA LYS A 121 7.44 4.17 -21.93
C LYS A 121 8.10 5.01 -20.82
N PRO A 122 9.41 5.31 -20.94
CA PRO A 122 10.18 5.96 -19.89
C PRO A 122 9.75 7.42 -19.65
N ASP A 123 9.09 8.06 -20.61
CA ASP A 123 8.72 9.48 -20.53
C ASP A 123 7.44 9.73 -19.72
N VAL A 124 6.64 8.68 -19.47
CA VAL A 124 5.47 8.75 -18.58
C VAL A 124 5.88 9.10 -17.15
N GLY A 125 7.11 8.75 -16.74
CA GLY A 125 7.63 9.04 -15.40
C GLY A 125 7.72 10.53 -15.09
N LEU A 126 7.96 11.39 -16.10
CA LEU A 126 8.15 12.82 -15.91
C LEU A 126 6.90 13.51 -15.30
N GLN A 127 5.71 12.98 -15.57
CA GLN A 127 4.45 13.52 -15.02
C GLN A 127 4.25 13.19 -13.53
N PHE A 128 5.03 12.24 -13.01
CA PHE A 128 4.94 11.76 -11.63
C PHE A 128 6.16 12.11 -10.79
N GLU A 129 7.07 12.92 -11.33
CA GLU A 129 8.24 13.44 -10.63
C GLU A 129 7.79 14.30 -9.44
N ARG A 130 8.43 14.10 -8.27
CA ARG A 130 8.08 14.83 -7.05
C ARG A 130 9.35 15.25 -6.32
N SER A 131 9.66 16.54 -6.37
CA SER A 131 10.80 17.14 -5.66
C SER A 131 10.70 17.09 -4.13
N GLU A 132 9.54 16.72 -3.57
CA GLU A 132 9.29 16.72 -2.13
C GLU A 132 9.92 15.53 -1.37
N TRP A 133 10.46 14.53 -2.06
CA TRP A 133 10.98 13.31 -1.44
C TRP A 133 12.51 13.31 -1.41
N PHE A 134 13.08 12.62 -0.42
CA PHE A 134 14.52 12.50 -0.20
C PHE A 134 15.16 13.84 0.17
N THR A 135 14.97 14.25 1.42
CA THR A 135 15.41 15.56 1.91
C THR A 135 16.76 15.52 2.63
N THR A 136 17.54 14.45 2.45
CA THR A 136 18.81 14.28 3.18
C THR A 136 19.79 15.40 2.86
N ARG A 137 20.47 15.87 3.90
CA ARG A 137 21.52 16.89 3.83
C ARG A 137 22.92 16.31 3.90
N GLN A 138 23.03 15.01 4.17
CA GLN A 138 24.31 14.34 4.34
C GLN A 138 24.99 14.05 3.01
N GLN A 139 26.32 14.05 3.03
CA GLN A 139 27.11 13.59 1.90
C GLN A 139 26.87 12.10 1.65
N PRO A 140 26.94 11.64 0.40
CA PRO A 140 26.71 10.22 0.07
C PRO A 140 27.58 9.28 0.90
N GLY A 141 26.98 8.20 1.36
CA GLY A 141 27.61 7.22 2.24
C GLY A 141 26.61 6.55 3.18
N PRO A 142 27.08 5.66 4.07
CA PRO A 142 26.21 4.89 4.95
C PRO A 142 25.29 5.74 5.83
N ALA A 143 25.76 6.92 6.26
CA ALA A 143 25.00 7.83 7.10
C ALA A 143 23.87 8.54 6.34
N ALA A 144 24.11 8.99 5.09
CA ALA A 144 23.06 9.53 4.21
C ALA A 144 22.04 8.47 3.82
N PHE A 145 22.49 7.26 3.54
CA PHE A 145 21.60 6.13 3.25
C PHE A 145 20.71 5.77 4.44
N LEU A 146 21.30 5.72 5.65
CA LEU A 146 20.56 5.50 6.88
C LEU A 146 19.53 6.61 7.16
N GLU A 147 19.88 7.87 6.91
CA GLU A 147 18.96 9.00 7.06
C GLU A 147 17.80 8.93 6.08
N ALA A 148 18.07 8.67 4.80
CA ALA A 148 17.03 8.49 3.79
C ALA A 148 16.10 7.31 4.15
N MET A 149 16.66 6.20 4.62
CA MET A 149 15.88 5.05 5.07
C MET A 149 15.04 5.37 6.29
N TRP A 150 15.59 6.11 7.26
CA TRP A 150 14.85 6.54 8.45
C TRP A 150 13.66 7.44 8.11
N GLU A 151 13.85 8.41 7.23
CA GLU A 151 12.77 9.27 6.70
C GLU A 151 11.68 8.42 6.06
N ASN A 152 12.06 7.53 5.15
CA ASN A 152 11.11 6.64 4.47
C ASN A 152 10.39 5.69 5.45
N ALA A 153 11.09 5.16 6.45
CA ALA A 153 10.51 4.30 7.47
C ALA A 153 9.48 5.06 8.33
N PHE A 154 9.79 6.30 8.72
CA PHE A 154 8.87 7.15 9.47
C PHE A 154 7.55 7.38 8.72
N PHE A 155 7.63 7.83 7.46
CA PHE A 155 6.43 8.10 6.66
C PHE A 155 5.63 6.82 6.43
N THR A 156 6.33 5.73 6.11
CA THR A 156 5.70 4.42 5.86
C THR A 156 5.03 3.85 7.11
N HIS A 157 5.67 3.95 8.27
CA HIS A 157 5.12 3.48 9.55
C HIS A 157 3.78 4.15 9.84
N ARG A 158 3.74 5.49 9.82
CA ARG A 158 2.50 6.23 10.08
C ARG A 158 1.43 5.91 9.06
N MET A 159 1.82 5.76 7.80
CA MET A 159 0.88 5.36 6.76
C MET A 159 0.26 3.99 7.00
N TYR A 160 1.06 3.00 7.38
CA TYR A 160 0.56 1.67 7.72
C TYR A 160 -0.29 1.68 8.99
N SER A 161 0.04 2.49 9.99
CA SER A 161 -0.77 2.63 11.20
C SER A 161 -2.17 3.18 10.88
N HIS A 162 -2.26 4.28 10.13
CA HIS A 162 -3.55 4.84 9.71
C HIS A 162 -4.33 3.89 8.80
N ALA A 163 -3.64 3.16 7.90
CA ALA A 163 -4.27 2.13 7.08
C ALA A 163 -4.81 0.97 7.90
N GLY A 164 -4.04 0.47 8.87
CA GLY A 164 -4.47 -0.60 9.77
C GLY A 164 -5.75 -0.23 10.50
N TRP A 165 -5.80 0.96 11.10
CA TRP A 165 -7.01 1.45 11.76
C TRP A 165 -8.19 1.61 10.81
N TRP A 166 -7.98 2.15 9.61
CA TRP A 166 -9.07 2.29 8.65
C TRP A 166 -9.65 0.92 8.25
N PHE A 167 -8.80 -0.06 7.94
CA PHE A 167 -9.26 -1.41 7.61
C PHE A 167 -9.89 -2.12 8.82
N THR A 168 -9.45 -1.85 10.05
CA THR A 168 -10.14 -2.33 11.26
C THR A 168 -11.57 -1.80 11.33
N TRP A 169 -11.77 -0.50 11.14
CA TRP A 169 -13.11 0.12 11.17
C TRP A 169 -14.02 -0.38 10.05
N VAL A 170 -13.48 -0.50 8.83
CA VAL A 170 -14.22 -1.05 7.67
C VAL A 170 -14.62 -2.50 7.93
N SER A 171 -13.71 -3.31 8.47
CA SER A 171 -13.99 -4.71 8.82
C SER A 171 -15.08 -4.80 9.90
N ALA A 172 -14.99 -3.99 10.95
CA ALA A 172 -15.98 -3.96 12.03
C ALA A 172 -17.38 -3.56 11.51
N ALA A 173 -17.46 -2.55 10.64
CA ALA A 173 -18.71 -2.15 10.00
C ALA A 173 -19.31 -3.28 9.14
N PHE A 174 -18.47 -4.01 8.41
CA PHE A 174 -18.91 -5.11 7.56
C PHE A 174 -19.38 -6.32 8.38
N VAL A 175 -18.69 -6.66 9.48
CA VAL A 175 -19.13 -7.68 10.44
C VAL A 175 -20.48 -7.29 11.05
N ALA A 176 -20.63 -6.05 11.49
CA ALA A 176 -21.90 -5.56 12.04
C ALA A 176 -23.04 -5.67 11.02
N LEU A 177 -22.80 -5.31 9.76
CA LEU A 177 -23.76 -5.48 8.67
C LEU A 177 -24.16 -6.95 8.47
N LEU A 178 -23.20 -7.88 8.45
CA LEU A 178 -23.52 -9.30 8.31
C LEU A 178 -24.35 -9.83 9.49
N LEU A 179 -24.02 -9.43 10.71
CA LEU A 179 -24.79 -9.81 11.90
C LEU A 179 -26.23 -9.28 11.85
N LEU A 180 -26.43 -8.06 11.33
CA LEU A 180 -27.77 -7.48 11.14
C LEU A 180 -28.57 -8.23 10.07
N LEU A 181 -27.92 -8.81 9.06
CA LEU A 181 -28.58 -9.54 7.96
C LEU A 181 -28.87 -11.02 8.29
N LEU A 182 -28.19 -11.62 9.26
CA LEU A 182 -28.39 -13.02 9.64
C LEU A 182 -29.84 -13.37 10.04
N PRO A 183 -30.55 -12.58 10.88
CA PRO A 183 -31.95 -12.86 11.22
C PRO A 183 -32.87 -12.79 10.01
N LEU A 184 -32.59 -11.90 9.06
CA LEU A 184 -33.34 -11.81 7.81
C LEU A 184 -33.19 -13.11 7.03
N VAL A 185 -31.97 -13.62 6.83
CA VAL A 185 -31.78 -14.92 6.15
C VAL A 185 -32.58 -16.05 6.82
N ALA A 186 -32.56 -16.12 8.16
CA ALA A 186 -33.24 -17.17 8.91
C ALA A 186 -34.78 -17.11 8.80
N SER A 187 -35.36 -15.92 8.63
CA SER A 187 -36.82 -15.73 8.49
C SER A 187 -37.39 -16.12 7.11
N TRP A 188 -36.55 -16.31 6.10
CA TRP A 188 -36.93 -16.56 4.70
C TRP A 188 -36.66 -18.00 4.24
N VAL A 189 -36.57 -18.95 5.18
CA VAL A 189 -36.39 -20.37 4.85
C VAL A 189 -37.74 -20.97 4.44
N ASP A 190 -38.15 -20.69 3.20
CA ASP A 190 -39.17 -21.49 2.54
C ASP A 190 -38.55 -22.83 2.12
N GLY A 191 -39.32 -23.92 2.20
CA GLY A 191 -38.85 -25.31 2.01
C GLY A 191 -38.26 -25.67 0.64
N ASN A 192 -38.00 -24.70 -0.25
CA ASN A 192 -37.32 -24.92 -1.51
C ASN A 192 -35.79 -24.91 -1.31
N ALA A 193 -35.19 -26.10 -1.43
CA ALA A 193 -33.75 -26.33 -1.27
C ALA A 193 -32.87 -25.38 -2.10
N TRP A 194 -33.32 -24.94 -3.28
CA TRP A 194 -32.55 -24.02 -4.12
C TRP A 194 -32.38 -22.63 -3.48
N HIS A 195 -33.40 -22.14 -2.75
CA HIS A 195 -33.32 -20.86 -2.06
C HIS A 195 -32.31 -20.90 -0.91
N ILE A 196 -32.28 -22.01 -0.17
CA ILE A 196 -31.33 -22.25 0.92
C ILE A 196 -29.90 -22.24 0.37
N VAL A 197 -29.63 -22.94 -0.74
CA VAL A 197 -28.30 -22.96 -1.37
C VAL A 197 -27.83 -21.55 -1.72
N VAL A 198 -28.69 -20.74 -2.35
CA VAL A 198 -28.32 -19.38 -2.75
C VAL A 198 -28.06 -18.47 -1.55
N GLN A 199 -28.87 -18.57 -0.50
CA GLN A 199 -28.66 -17.82 0.75
C GLN A 199 -27.33 -18.19 1.43
N VAL A 200 -27.03 -19.50 1.50
CA VAL A 200 -25.75 -19.99 2.04
C VAL A 200 -24.58 -19.44 1.23
N LEU A 201 -24.66 -19.47 -0.11
CA LEU A 201 -23.63 -18.90 -0.96
C LEU A 201 -23.43 -17.40 -0.71
N ALA A 202 -24.52 -16.62 -0.60
CA ALA A 202 -24.44 -15.19 -0.31
C ALA A 202 -23.75 -14.91 1.04
N VAL A 203 -24.09 -15.67 2.08
CA VAL A 203 -23.43 -15.56 3.40
C VAL A 203 -21.95 -15.94 3.30
N LEU A 204 -21.61 -17.01 2.60
CA LEU A 204 -20.21 -17.41 2.39
C LEU A 204 -19.40 -16.34 1.67
N ILE A 205 -19.97 -15.69 0.64
CA ILE A 205 -19.36 -14.54 -0.04
C ILE A 205 -19.09 -13.42 0.96
N GLY A 206 -20.06 -13.06 1.80
CA GLY A 206 -19.91 -12.06 2.84
C GLY A 206 -18.78 -12.40 3.83
N VAL A 207 -18.69 -13.66 4.26
CA VAL A 207 -17.63 -14.15 5.15
C VAL A 207 -16.25 -14.04 4.49
N VAL A 208 -16.11 -14.47 3.23
CA VAL A 208 -14.84 -14.37 2.49
C VAL A 208 -14.37 -12.91 2.38
N ILE A 209 -15.28 -12.00 2.06
CA ILE A 209 -14.99 -10.56 1.97
C ILE A 209 -14.54 -10.00 3.33
N THR A 210 -15.21 -10.42 4.40
CA THR A 210 -14.86 -10.02 5.77
C THR A 210 -13.48 -10.50 6.16
N LEU A 211 -13.16 -11.77 5.86
CA LEU A 211 -11.85 -12.35 6.16
C LEU A 211 -10.72 -11.63 5.40
N ASP A 212 -10.94 -11.23 4.15
CA ASP A 212 -9.97 -10.43 3.40
C ASP A 212 -9.75 -9.05 4.04
N LEU A 213 -10.82 -8.35 4.43
CA LEU A 213 -10.72 -7.04 5.10
C LEU A 213 -9.99 -7.12 6.45
N VAL A 214 -10.34 -8.11 7.27
CA VAL A 214 -9.68 -8.38 8.56
C VAL A 214 -8.20 -8.74 8.32
N GLY A 215 -7.93 -9.58 7.32
CA GLY A 215 -6.58 -9.93 6.91
C GLY A 215 -5.75 -8.72 6.49
N GLN A 216 -6.33 -7.77 5.74
CA GLN A 216 -5.68 -6.51 5.39
C GLN A 216 -5.38 -5.66 6.64
N ALA A 217 -6.33 -5.53 7.57
CA ALA A 217 -6.12 -4.81 8.82
C ALA A 217 -4.94 -5.40 9.62
N ILE A 218 -4.92 -6.72 9.81
CA ILE A 218 -3.84 -7.43 10.52
C ILE A 218 -2.50 -7.18 9.84
N ARG A 219 -2.43 -7.31 8.51
CA ARG A 219 -1.20 -7.10 7.75
C ARG A 219 -0.68 -5.67 7.88
N PHE A 220 -1.55 -4.66 7.84
CA PHE A 220 -1.14 -3.27 8.06
C PHE A 220 -0.65 -3.02 9.48
N HIS A 221 -1.34 -3.53 10.51
CA HIS A 221 -0.88 -3.39 11.89
C HIS A 221 0.48 -4.06 12.12
N ARG A 222 0.67 -5.27 11.60
CA ARG A 222 1.97 -5.97 11.65
C ARG A 222 3.07 -5.17 10.93
N ALA A 223 2.78 -4.65 9.75
CA ALA A 223 3.73 -3.84 8.99
C ALA A 223 4.05 -2.53 9.70
N ALA A 224 3.07 -1.88 10.34
CA ALA A 224 3.28 -0.67 11.14
C ALA A 224 4.21 -0.94 12.33
N VAL A 225 3.97 -2.02 13.08
CA VAL A 225 4.85 -2.43 14.19
C VAL A 225 6.25 -2.75 13.69
N ALA A 226 6.40 -3.52 12.62
CA ALA A 226 7.73 -3.83 12.07
C ALA A 226 8.46 -2.56 11.60
N MET A 227 7.75 -1.65 10.93
CA MET A 227 8.33 -0.38 10.48
C MET A 227 8.71 0.54 11.64
N SER A 228 7.97 0.52 12.75
CA SER A 228 8.32 1.27 13.96
C SER A 228 9.63 0.76 14.60
N ARG A 229 9.91 -0.54 14.50
CA ARG A 229 11.17 -1.15 14.96
C ARG A 229 12.34 -0.69 14.08
N ILE A 230 12.15 -0.71 12.75
CA ILE A 230 13.13 -0.19 11.80
C ILE A 230 13.41 1.30 12.09
N GLU A 231 12.38 2.10 12.30
CA GLU A 231 12.50 3.52 12.65
C GLU A 231 13.28 3.73 13.96
N ALA A 232 13.07 2.89 14.98
CA ALA A 232 13.81 2.94 16.23
C ALA A 232 15.29 2.53 16.07
N GLU A 233 15.55 1.46 15.30
CA GLU A 233 16.90 0.98 15.05
C GLU A 233 17.69 1.96 14.20
N SER A 234 17.07 2.57 13.19
CA SER A 234 17.72 3.64 12.41
C SER A 234 18.17 4.80 13.28
N ARG A 235 17.38 5.19 14.29
CA ARG A 235 17.76 6.24 15.25
C ARG A 235 18.94 5.84 16.12
N ARG A 236 19.01 4.58 16.55
CA ARG A 236 20.15 4.06 17.33
C ARG A 236 21.42 4.06 16.49
N LEU A 237 21.34 3.58 15.25
CA LEU A 237 22.47 3.56 14.32
C LEU A 237 22.94 4.97 13.92
N LYS A 238 22.05 5.97 13.93
CA LYS A 238 22.44 7.37 13.65
C LYS A 238 23.43 7.93 14.69
N VAL A 239 23.34 7.51 15.95
CA VAL A 239 24.24 8.01 17.02
C VAL A 239 25.65 7.48 16.87
N ASN A 240 25.80 6.25 16.38
CA ASN A 240 27.09 5.62 16.07
C ASN A 240 26.92 4.78 14.81
N VAL A 241 27.18 5.36 13.64
CA VAL A 241 27.17 4.60 12.37
C VAL A 241 28.38 3.67 12.39
N GLN A 242 28.22 2.51 13.03
CA GLN A 242 29.35 1.62 13.33
C GLN A 242 29.83 0.85 12.10
N THR A 243 28.94 0.51 11.15
CA THR A 243 29.33 -0.29 9.99
C THR A 243 28.28 -0.24 8.88
N THR A 244 28.72 -0.13 7.62
CA THR A 244 27.88 -0.27 6.41
C THR A 244 27.05 -1.55 6.43
N VAL A 245 27.62 -2.64 6.97
CA VAL A 245 26.96 -3.95 7.09
C VAL A 245 25.64 -3.86 7.87
N LYS A 246 25.61 -3.22 9.04
CA LYS A 246 24.39 -3.07 9.85
C LYS A 246 23.32 -2.22 9.15
N VAL A 247 23.74 -1.21 8.38
CA VAL A 247 22.82 -0.38 7.60
C VAL A 247 22.20 -1.20 6.46
N LEU A 248 22.99 -2.07 5.80
CA LEU A 248 22.49 -2.95 4.75
C LEU A 248 21.58 -4.06 5.29
N GLU A 249 21.86 -4.60 6.47
CA GLU A 249 20.97 -5.55 7.17
C GLU A 249 19.60 -4.90 7.45
N LEU A 250 19.62 -3.70 8.04
CA LEU A 250 18.40 -2.94 8.31
C LEU A 250 17.65 -2.56 7.03
N PHE A 251 18.36 -2.32 5.93
CA PHE A 251 17.76 -2.12 4.62
C PHE A 251 17.08 -3.39 4.07
N GLY A 252 17.66 -4.56 4.31
CA GLY A 252 17.05 -5.85 4.02
C GLY A 252 15.71 -6.01 4.74
N ASP A 253 15.70 -5.78 6.05
CA ASP A 253 14.48 -5.82 6.88
C ASP A 253 13.43 -4.82 6.41
N TYR A 254 13.87 -3.59 6.14
CA TYR A 254 13.00 -2.55 5.61
C TYR A 254 12.31 -2.98 4.31
N ASN A 255 13.05 -3.54 3.36
CA ASN A 255 12.46 -4.02 2.10
C ASN A 255 11.52 -5.21 2.32
N ALA A 256 11.87 -6.14 3.19
CA ALA A 256 11.00 -7.27 3.53
C ALA A 256 9.64 -6.79 4.06
N VAL A 257 9.63 -5.77 4.93
CA VAL A 257 8.39 -5.19 5.46
C VAL A 257 7.57 -4.49 4.37
N VAL A 258 8.20 -3.64 3.55
CA VAL A 258 7.51 -2.89 2.49
C VAL A 258 6.92 -3.83 1.43
N GLU A 259 7.64 -4.88 1.03
CA GLU A 259 7.16 -5.85 0.05
C GLU A 259 6.02 -6.72 0.62
N ALA A 260 6.11 -7.12 1.89
CA ALA A 260 5.08 -7.94 2.54
C ALA A 260 3.78 -7.18 2.86
N ALA A 261 3.85 -5.85 3.03
CA ALA A 261 2.69 -5.03 3.36
C ALA A 261 1.65 -4.99 2.23
N PRO A 262 0.35 -4.73 2.49
CA PRO A 262 -0.61 -4.43 1.41
C PRO A 262 -0.32 -3.04 0.81
N LEU A 263 -0.77 -2.80 -0.43
CA LEU A 263 -0.66 -1.47 -1.03
C LEU A 263 -1.54 -0.48 -0.27
N THR A 264 -0.93 0.61 0.18
CA THR A 264 -1.66 1.68 0.89
C THR A 264 -2.54 2.46 -0.08
N PRO A 265 -3.86 2.56 0.16
CA PRO A 265 -4.75 3.36 -0.68
C PRO A 265 -4.32 4.84 -0.73
N SER A 266 -4.37 5.46 -1.93
CA SER A 266 -3.98 6.86 -2.13
C SER A 266 -4.77 7.85 -1.28
N MET A 267 -6.02 7.52 -0.93
CA MET A 267 -6.88 8.36 -0.09
C MET A 267 -6.28 8.58 1.31
N ILE A 268 -5.66 7.56 1.90
CA ILE A 268 -5.09 7.68 3.25
C ILE A 268 -3.97 8.71 3.26
N TRP A 269 -3.09 8.67 2.26
CA TRP A 269 -2.04 9.68 2.14
C TRP A 269 -2.64 11.08 1.98
N ARG A 270 -3.72 11.24 1.19
CA ARG A 270 -4.37 12.54 1.03
C ARG A 270 -4.98 13.06 2.33
N LEU A 271 -5.59 12.19 3.13
CA LEU A 271 -6.23 12.57 4.39
C LEU A 271 -5.24 12.90 5.50
N TYR A 272 -4.13 12.15 5.59
CA TYR A 272 -3.19 12.23 6.71
C TYR A 272 -1.83 12.87 6.34
N ARG A 273 -1.64 13.37 5.12
CA ARG A 273 -0.38 14.00 4.69
C ARG A 273 0.05 15.09 5.66
N ASP A 274 -0.84 16.02 5.98
CA ASP A 274 -0.48 17.20 6.76
C ASP A 274 -0.24 16.87 8.23
N SER A 275 -0.96 15.90 8.80
CA SER A 275 -0.67 15.41 10.15
C SER A 275 0.65 14.67 10.22
N ILE A 276 0.96 13.84 9.22
CA ILE A 276 2.22 13.09 9.16
C ILE A 276 3.41 14.06 8.96
N ARG A 277 3.26 15.05 8.06
CA ARG A 277 4.29 16.08 7.83
C ARG A 277 4.56 16.91 9.08
N ARG A 278 3.51 17.40 9.76
CA ARG A 278 3.68 18.12 11.04
C ARG A 278 4.46 17.30 12.06
N ALA A 279 4.12 16.02 12.21
CA ALA A 279 4.80 15.14 13.14
C ALA A 279 6.24 14.79 12.73
N TRP A 280 6.60 14.96 11.46
CA TRP A 280 7.99 14.86 10.98
C TRP A 280 8.76 16.13 11.35
N ASP A 281 8.17 17.29 11.07
CA ASP A 281 8.77 18.60 11.31
C ASP A 281 9.06 18.80 12.80
N GLU A 282 8.12 18.44 13.69
CA GLU A 282 8.26 18.49 15.16
C GLU A 282 9.45 17.69 15.69
N ARG A 283 9.85 16.60 15.02
CA ARG A 283 10.97 15.76 15.45
C ARG A 283 12.34 16.30 15.10
N HIS A 284 12.39 17.35 14.30
CA HIS A 284 13.62 17.96 13.81
C HIS A 284 13.70 19.45 14.18
N GLN A 285 12.84 19.92 15.06
CA GLN A 285 13.04 21.16 15.81
C GLN A 285 13.95 20.84 17.00
#